data_AF-A0A1X7TC38-F1
#
_entry.id   AF-A0A1X7TC38-F1
#
_cell.length_a   1.000
_cell.length_b   1.000
_cell.length_c   1.000
_cell.angle_alpha   90.00
_cell.angle_beta   90.00
_cell.angle_gamma   90.00
#
_symmetry.space_group_name_H-M   'P 1'
#
loop_
_entity.id
_entity.type
_entity.pdbx_description
1 polymer ?
#
loop_
_entity_poly.entity_id
_entity_poly.type
_entity_poly.pdbx_seq_one_letter_code
_entity_poly.pdbx_strand_id
1 'polypeptide(L)'
;CILTESDKEAIVLGEILNDRHINYAQTLLHYQFPKAEGLQNTLLQSKKRLVKLTSGIQAIHDRGNHWIVATTIDKIVTVYDSVYSTVNKATRDVINNIFETSEIKIANMQKQTGSKDCGVFAIGVLTALLNGVNPSELTFNTQEMRDHLLSCFTEKSLTHFPAC
;
A
#
# COMPACT_ATOMS: atom_id res chain seq x y z
N CYS A 1 -7.68 0.11 -14.23
CA CYS A 1 -8.88 0.37 -13.39
C CYS A 1 -9.33 1.81 -13.67
N ILE A 2 -10.63 2.11 -13.69
CA ILE A 2 -11.17 3.47 -13.76
C ILE A 2 -12.01 3.65 -12.50
N LEU A 3 -11.76 4.71 -11.74
CA LEU A 3 -12.56 5.07 -10.57
C LEU A 3 -13.82 5.81 -11.01
N THR A 4 -14.93 5.50 -10.36
CA THR A 4 -16.20 6.19 -10.51
C THR A 4 -16.25 7.45 -9.63
N GLU A 5 -17.23 8.32 -9.83
CA GLU A 5 -17.44 9.46 -8.92
C GLU A 5 -17.76 9.01 -7.50
N SER A 6 -18.50 7.90 -7.33
CA SER A 6 -18.75 7.31 -6.01
C SER A 6 -17.46 6.82 -5.33
N ASP A 7 -16.51 6.26 -6.08
CA ASP A 7 -15.19 5.90 -5.53
C ASP A 7 -14.44 7.16 -5.04
N LYS A 8 -14.51 8.27 -5.80
CA LYS A 8 -13.89 9.54 -5.39
C LYS A 8 -14.55 10.15 -4.16
N GLU A 9 -15.88 10.12 -4.08
CA GLU A 9 -16.63 10.61 -2.92
C GLU A 9 -16.27 9.82 -1.66
N ALA A 10 -16.12 8.50 -1.76
CA ALA A 10 -15.70 7.64 -0.65
C ALA A 10 -14.35 8.07 -0.04
N ILE A 11 -13.43 8.59 -0.85
CA ILE A 11 -12.14 9.12 -0.36
C ILE A 11 -12.38 10.30 0.59
N VAL A 12 -13.17 11.29 0.16
CA VAL A 12 -13.42 12.55 0.89
C VAL A 12 -14.31 12.32 2.11
N LEU A 13 -15.29 11.42 2.01
CA LEU A 13 -16.19 11.06 3.11
C LEU A 13 -15.50 10.24 4.22
N GLY A 14 -14.20 9.96 4.10
CA GLY A 14 -13.45 9.22 5.09
C GLY A 14 -13.81 7.74 5.12
N GLU A 15 -14.32 7.18 4.03
CA GLU A 15 -14.68 5.77 3.96
C GLU A 15 -13.44 4.87 3.84
N ILE A 16 -13.66 3.57 4.06
CA ILE A 16 -12.62 2.56 3.92
C ILE A 16 -12.32 2.39 2.42
N LEU A 17 -11.07 2.63 2.03
CA LEU A 17 -10.68 2.41 0.65
C LEU A 17 -10.69 0.92 0.32
N ASN A 18 -11.34 0.57 -0.79
CA ASN A 18 -11.44 -0.81 -1.29
C ASN A 18 -10.35 -1.15 -2.32
N ASP A 19 -10.41 -2.36 -2.87
CA ASP A 19 -9.45 -2.85 -3.86
C ASP A 19 -9.38 -2.02 -5.13
N ARG A 20 -10.46 -1.32 -5.53
CA ARG A 20 -10.47 -0.46 -6.73
C ARG A 20 -9.53 0.72 -6.54
N HIS A 21 -9.54 1.35 -5.36
CA HIS A 21 -8.66 2.45 -5.00
C HIS A 21 -7.20 2.00 -4.98
N ILE A 22 -6.92 0.90 -4.28
CA ILE A 22 -5.56 0.38 -4.13
C ILE A 22 -5.00 -0.07 -5.48
N ASN A 23 -5.78 -0.79 -6.29
CA ASN A 23 -5.35 -1.21 -7.61
C ASN A 23 -5.20 -0.04 -8.58
N TYR A 24 -6.01 1.01 -8.44
CA TYR A 24 -5.82 2.25 -9.21
C TYR A 24 -4.50 2.93 -8.84
N ALA A 25 -4.20 3.09 -7.55
CA ALA A 25 -2.94 3.63 -7.07
C ALA A 25 -1.72 2.81 -7.55
N GLN A 26 -1.77 1.48 -7.39
CA GLN A 26 -0.71 0.60 -7.88
C GLN A 26 -0.52 0.71 -9.40
N THR A 27 -1.61 0.88 -10.17
CA THR A 27 -1.54 1.09 -11.63
C THR A 27 -0.83 2.41 -11.95
N LEU A 28 -1.17 3.51 -11.28
CA LEU A 28 -0.51 4.81 -11.49
C LEU A 28 0.98 4.74 -11.15
N LEU A 29 1.30 4.13 -10.00
CA LEU A 29 2.69 3.95 -9.56
C LEU A 29 3.48 3.05 -10.52
N HIS A 30 2.87 2.00 -11.07
CA HIS A 30 3.54 1.17 -12.07
C HIS A 30 3.86 1.96 -13.35
N TYR A 31 2.98 2.87 -13.77
CA TYR A 31 3.28 3.78 -14.89
C TYR A 31 4.38 4.80 -14.56
N GLN A 32 4.40 5.33 -13.34
CA GLN A 32 5.41 6.29 -12.89
C GLN A 32 6.78 5.64 -12.66
N PHE A 33 6.80 4.36 -12.23
CA PHE A 33 7.99 3.60 -11.88
C PHE A 33 8.01 2.27 -12.65
N PRO A 34 8.19 2.28 -13.99
CA PRO A 34 8.07 1.08 -14.83
C PRO A 34 9.13 0.00 -14.56
N LYS A 35 10.20 0.35 -13.82
CA LYS A 35 11.23 -0.59 -13.38
C LYS A 35 10.92 -1.26 -12.04
N ALA A 36 9.91 -0.79 -11.31
CA ALA A 36 9.54 -1.37 -10.04
C ALA A 36 8.82 -2.72 -10.27
N GLU A 37 9.33 -3.76 -9.64
CA GLU A 37 8.67 -5.07 -9.61
C GLU A 37 7.57 -5.10 -8.54
N GLY A 38 6.55 -5.92 -8.79
CA GLY A 38 5.37 -6.03 -7.93
C GLY A 38 4.20 -5.19 -8.43
N LEU A 39 3.54 -4.46 -7.53
CA LEU A 39 2.34 -3.65 -7.81
C LEU A 39 1.21 -4.43 -8.52
N GLN A 40 1.13 -5.74 -8.27
CA GLN A 40 0.18 -6.65 -8.91
C GLN A 40 -1.23 -6.43 -8.38
N ASN A 41 -2.24 -6.83 -9.17
CA ASN A 41 -3.64 -6.70 -8.77
C ASN A 41 -3.93 -7.49 -7.48
N THR A 42 -4.44 -6.81 -6.46
CA THR A 42 -4.69 -7.37 -5.13
C THR A 42 -5.71 -8.51 -5.13
N LEU A 43 -6.64 -8.54 -6.09
CA LEU A 43 -7.65 -9.60 -6.24
C LEU A 43 -7.05 -10.95 -6.66
N LEU A 44 -5.77 -10.99 -7.06
CA LEU A 44 -5.06 -12.21 -7.44
C LEU A 44 -4.31 -12.87 -6.27
N GLN A 45 -4.20 -12.19 -5.12
CA GLN A 45 -3.45 -12.66 -3.94
C GLN A 45 -3.99 -13.97 -3.38
N SER A 46 -5.32 -14.14 -3.33
CA SER A 46 -5.97 -15.36 -2.88
C SER A 46 -5.91 -16.51 -3.90
N LYS A 47 -5.57 -16.21 -5.17
CA LYS A 47 -5.67 -17.16 -6.28
C LYS A 47 -4.35 -17.85 -6.62
N LYS A 48 -3.24 -17.54 -5.93
CA LYS A 48 -1.87 -18.01 -6.25
C LYS A 48 -1.48 -17.80 -7.72
N ARG A 49 -2.02 -16.75 -8.35
CA ARG A 49 -1.75 -16.37 -9.75
C ARG A 49 -0.73 -15.24 -9.87
N LEU A 50 -0.11 -14.87 -8.76
CA LEU A 50 0.86 -13.77 -8.73
C LEU A 50 2.23 -14.28 -9.17
N VAL A 51 2.94 -13.42 -9.88
CA VAL A 51 4.37 -13.59 -10.13
C VAL A 51 5.07 -13.47 -8.77
N LYS A 52 5.94 -14.43 -8.48
CA LYS A 52 6.72 -14.44 -7.25
C LYS A 52 7.87 -13.46 -7.37
N LEU A 53 8.03 -12.60 -6.36
CA LEU A 53 8.95 -11.46 -6.36
C LEU A 53 10.21 -11.78 -5.56
N THR A 54 11.38 -11.51 -6.15
CA THR A 54 12.67 -11.60 -5.45
C THR A 54 13.10 -10.25 -4.88
N SER A 55 12.87 -9.19 -5.66
CA SER A 55 12.89 -7.78 -5.28
C SER A 55 11.53 -7.17 -5.63
N GLY A 56 11.09 -6.12 -4.92
CA GLY A 56 9.89 -5.38 -5.32
C GLY A 56 8.98 -5.00 -4.16
N ILE A 57 7.85 -4.39 -4.50
CA ILE A 57 6.92 -3.77 -3.57
C ILE A 57 5.47 -4.11 -3.93
N GLN A 58 4.63 -4.34 -2.92
CA GLN A 58 3.26 -4.79 -3.13
C GLN A 58 2.33 -4.28 -2.03
N ALA A 59 1.17 -3.75 -2.42
CA ALA A 59 0.04 -3.58 -1.51
C ALA A 59 -0.60 -4.94 -1.23
N ILE A 60 -0.86 -5.28 0.02
CA ILE A 60 -1.46 -6.56 0.42
C ILE A 60 -2.78 -6.31 1.15
N HIS A 61 -3.80 -7.05 0.75
CA HIS A 61 -5.05 -7.12 1.51
C HIS A 61 -4.90 -8.15 2.62
N ASP A 62 -5.00 -7.71 3.87
CA ASP A 62 -4.83 -8.51 5.07
C ASP A 62 -6.11 -8.54 5.92
N ARG A 63 -6.27 -9.59 6.74
CA ARG A 63 -7.31 -9.72 7.79
C ARG A 63 -8.74 -9.40 7.36
N GLY A 64 -9.06 -9.56 6.09
CA GLY A 64 -10.40 -9.39 5.52
C GLY A 64 -10.83 -7.94 5.25
N ASN A 65 -10.18 -6.94 5.84
CA ASN A 65 -10.49 -5.53 5.58
C ASN A 65 -9.36 -4.57 6.03
N HIS A 66 -8.12 -4.94 5.74
CA HIS A 66 -6.95 -4.16 6.12
C HIS A 66 -5.95 -4.08 4.97
N TRP A 67 -5.27 -2.94 4.84
CA TRP A 67 -4.26 -2.72 3.81
C TRP A 67 -2.89 -2.50 4.43
N ILE A 68 -1.92 -3.24 3.94
CA ILE A 68 -0.51 -3.13 4.32
C ILE A 68 0.36 -3.03 3.06
N VAL A 69 1.62 -2.63 3.24
CA VAL A 69 2.62 -2.67 2.17
C VAL A 69 3.74 -3.61 2.57
N ALA A 70 4.20 -4.44 1.64
CA ALA A 70 5.39 -5.25 1.80
C ALA A 70 6.38 -4.92 0.69
N THR A 71 7.66 -4.79 1.07
CA THR A 71 8.78 -4.66 0.14
C THR A 71 9.87 -5.64 0.50
N THR A 72 10.68 -6.08 -0.46
CA THR A 72 11.77 -7.02 -0.21
C THR A 72 13.11 -6.53 -0.76
N ILE A 73 14.14 -6.66 0.07
CA ILE A 73 15.55 -6.46 -0.28
C ILE A 73 16.28 -7.69 0.26
N ASP A 74 17.03 -8.38 -0.59
CA ASP A 74 17.81 -9.58 -0.23
C ASP A 74 17.00 -10.66 0.54
N LYS A 75 15.77 -10.95 0.09
CA LYS A 75 14.84 -11.93 0.68
C LYS A 75 14.33 -11.60 2.10
N ILE A 76 14.66 -10.42 2.61
CA ILE A 76 14.09 -9.87 3.83
C ILE A 76 12.91 -9.00 3.43
N VAL A 77 11.70 -9.45 3.79
CA VAL A 77 10.48 -8.69 3.57
C VAL A 77 10.27 -7.74 4.74
N THR A 78 10.21 -6.45 4.46
CA THR A 78 9.77 -5.43 5.42
C THR A 78 8.30 -5.12 5.17
N VAL A 79 7.49 -5.27 6.21
CA VAL A 79 6.06 -4.95 6.23
C VAL A 79 5.83 -3.60 6.88
N TYR A 80 5.07 -2.74 6.21
CA TYR A 80 4.59 -1.46 6.69
C TYR A 80 3.09 -1.58 6.96
N ASP A 81 2.71 -1.38 8.21
CA ASP A 81 1.35 -1.59 8.71
C ASP A 81 0.98 -0.44 9.64
N SER A 82 -0.04 0.33 9.28
CA SER A 82 -0.54 1.46 10.06
C SER A 82 -1.40 1.06 11.26
N VAL A 83 -1.76 -0.22 11.41
CA VAL A 83 -2.66 -0.70 12.48
C VAL A 83 -1.91 -1.63 13.42
N TYR A 84 -1.32 -2.71 12.90
CA TYR A 84 -0.75 -3.76 13.73
C TYR A 84 0.77 -3.64 13.83
N SER A 85 1.32 -4.10 14.95
CA SER A 85 2.77 -4.19 15.18
C SER A 85 3.29 -5.62 15.07
N THR A 86 2.46 -6.55 14.57
CA THR A 86 2.83 -7.95 14.34
C THR A 86 2.14 -8.52 13.10
N VAL A 87 2.83 -9.43 12.42
CA VAL A 87 2.33 -10.16 11.24
C VAL A 87 1.74 -11.49 11.70
N ASN A 88 0.45 -11.73 11.43
CA ASN A 88 -0.20 -12.98 11.80
C ASN A 88 0.06 -14.09 10.76
N LYS A 89 -0.40 -15.31 11.02
CA LYS A 89 -0.21 -16.46 10.12
C LYS A 89 -0.81 -16.25 8.72
N ALA A 90 -2.04 -15.74 8.63
CA ALA A 90 -2.69 -15.51 7.35
C ALA A 90 -1.96 -14.46 6.52
N THR A 91 -1.54 -13.36 7.14
CA THR A 91 -0.72 -12.32 6.49
C THR A 91 0.59 -12.90 5.97
N ARG A 92 1.27 -13.71 6.82
CA ARG A 92 2.52 -14.39 6.46
C ARG A 92 2.34 -15.33 5.27
N ASP A 93 1.24 -16.08 5.22
CA ASP A 93 0.95 -16.98 4.10
C ASP A 93 0.75 -16.20 2.79
N VAL A 94 0.09 -15.04 2.84
CA VAL A 94 -0.05 -14.15 1.67
C VAL A 94 1.32 -13.60 1.24
N ILE A 95 2.14 -13.12 2.18
CA ILE A 95 3.50 -12.65 1.88
C ILE A 95 4.33 -13.75 1.24
N ASN A 96 4.30 -14.98 1.76
CA ASN A 96 5.04 -16.13 1.23
C ASN A 96 4.56 -16.56 -0.17
N ASN A 97 3.31 -16.26 -0.54
CA ASN A 97 2.82 -16.50 -1.89
C ASN A 97 3.32 -15.44 -2.89
N ILE A 98 3.60 -14.22 -2.42
CA ILE A 98 3.99 -13.08 -3.25
C ILE A 98 5.51 -12.99 -3.37
N PHE A 99 6.24 -13.20 -2.27
CA PHE A 99 7.67 -12.95 -2.17
C PHE A 99 8.47 -14.23 -1.94
N GLU A 100 9.67 -14.30 -2.52
CA GLU A 100 10.72 -15.21 -2.06
C GLU A 100 11.35 -14.63 -0.80
N THR A 101 10.98 -15.18 0.36
CA THR A 101 11.41 -14.64 1.65
C THR A 101 11.95 -15.71 2.58
N SER A 102 13.02 -15.37 3.29
CA SER A 102 13.54 -16.13 4.44
C SER A 102 13.17 -15.50 5.78
N GLU A 103 12.87 -14.20 5.78
CA GLU A 103 12.60 -13.43 6.98
C GLU A 103 11.56 -12.33 6.70
N ILE A 104 10.63 -12.14 7.65
CA ILE A 104 9.63 -11.07 7.60
C ILE A 104 9.82 -10.19 8.84
N LYS A 105 10.06 -8.90 8.60
CA LYS A 105 10.17 -7.86 9.62
C LYS A 105 9.00 -6.89 9.49
N ILE A 106 8.69 -6.21 10.57
CA ILE A 106 7.72 -5.10 10.54
C ILE A 106 8.46 -3.80 10.80
N ALA A 107 8.22 -2.80 9.96
CA ALA A 107 8.78 -1.48 10.12
C ALA A 107 8.09 -0.74 11.27
N ASN A 108 8.86 0.03 12.02
CA ASN A 108 8.31 1.00 12.94
C ASN A 108 7.90 2.24 12.14
N MET A 109 6.60 2.47 11.98
CA MET A 109 6.05 3.62 11.27
C MET A 109 4.86 4.19 12.05
N GLN A 110 4.44 5.40 11.69
CA GLN A 110 3.24 6.03 12.24
C GLN A 110 2.04 5.08 12.17
N LYS A 111 1.33 4.93 13.28
CA LYS A 111 0.04 4.23 13.33
C LYS A 111 -1.08 5.20 12.99
N GLN A 112 -2.08 4.69 12.27
CA GLN A 112 -3.29 5.46 12.00
C GLN A 112 -4.10 5.66 13.28
N THR A 113 -4.89 6.73 13.30
CA THR A 113 -5.91 6.95 14.32
C THR A 113 -7.25 6.49 13.75
N GLY A 114 -7.97 5.61 14.46
CA GLY A 114 -9.23 5.04 13.98
C GLY A 114 -9.06 3.85 13.03
N SER A 115 -10.13 3.42 12.36
CA SER A 115 -10.19 2.14 11.64
C SER A 115 -10.26 2.24 10.12
N LYS A 116 -10.28 3.44 9.54
CA LYS A 116 -10.63 3.63 8.12
C LYS A 116 -9.47 4.06 7.21
N ASP A 117 -8.33 4.44 7.77
CA ASP A 117 -7.25 5.09 7.01
C ASP A 117 -6.16 4.14 6.51
N CYS A 118 -6.25 2.84 6.75
CA CYS A 118 -5.21 1.88 6.35
C CYS A 118 -4.93 1.93 4.84
N GLY A 119 -5.97 2.13 4.04
CA GLY A 119 -5.82 2.27 2.59
C GLY A 119 -5.04 3.51 2.16
N VAL A 120 -5.32 4.67 2.76
CA VAL A 120 -4.61 5.91 2.41
C VAL A 120 -3.17 5.90 2.93
N PHE A 121 -2.94 5.31 4.11
CA PHE A 121 -1.59 5.04 4.61
C PHE A 121 -0.82 4.10 3.68
N ALA A 122 -1.43 3.00 3.23
CA ALA A 122 -0.77 2.06 2.32
C ALA A 122 -0.36 2.75 1.00
N ILE A 123 -1.21 3.60 0.42
CA ILE A 123 -0.88 4.36 -0.79
C ILE A 123 0.26 5.36 -0.53
N GLY A 124 0.22 6.10 0.58
CA GLY A 124 1.29 7.02 0.97
C GLY A 124 2.63 6.31 1.15
N VAL A 125 2.62 5.15 1.80
CA VAL A 125 3.80 4.29 2.00
C VAL A 125 4.37 3.78 0.68
N LEU A 126 3.52 3.26 -0.23
CA LEU A 126 3.97 2.83 -1.56
C LEU A 126 4.68 3.99 -2.29
N THR A 127 4.06 5.17 -2.24
CA THR A 127 4.56 6.37 -2.92
C THR A 127 5.89 6.81 -2.34
N ALA A 128 6.03 6.84 -1.01
CA ALA A 128 7.29 7.16 -0.35
C ALA A 128 8.40 6.18 -0.73
N LEU A 129 8.15 4.86 -0.61
CA LEU A 129 9.14 3.83 -0.90
C LEU A 129 9.62 3.86 -2.36
N LEU A 130 8.71 4.05 -3.32
CA LEU A 130 9.07 4.13 -4.74
C LEU A 130 9.87 5.38 -5.09
N ASN A 131 9.72 6.45 -4.31
CA ASN A 131 10.55 7.65 -4.41
C ASN A 131 11.83 7.55 -3.54
N GLY A 132 12.14 6.38 -2.97
CA GLY A 132 13.35 6.17 -2.17
C GLY A 132 13.31 6.80 -0.77
N VAL A 133 12.12 7.19 -0.28
CA VAL A 133 11.92 7.75 1.05
C VAL A 133 11.47 6.65 2.01
N ASN A 134 12.11 6.57 3.18
CA ASN A 134 11.78 5.59 4.21
C ASN A 134 10.52 6.03 5.00
N PRO A 135 9.40 5.30 4.95
CA PRO A 135 8.18 5.68 5.68
C PRO A 135 8.33 5.69 7.20
N SER A 136 9.36 5.02 7.76
CA SER A 136 9.67 5.06 9.18
C SER A 136 10.21 6.43 9.66
N GLU A 137 10.62 7.27 8.72
CA GLU A 137 11.14 8.63 8.97
C GLU A 137 10.08 9.71 8.71
N LEU A 138 8.87 9.33 8.29
CA LEU A 138 7.78 10.24 7.96
C LEU A 138 6.72 10.26 9.06
N THR A 139 6.21 11.46 9.34
CA THR A 139 4.92 11.63 10.04
C THR A 139 3.91 12.21 9.06
N PHE A 140 3.03 11.37 8.51
CA PHE A 140 1.98 11.81 7.60
C PHE A 140 0.99 12.76 8.29
N ASN A 141 0.65 13.84 7.60
CA ASN A 141 -0.42 14.74 7.98
C ASN A 141 -1.77 14.12 7.62
N THR A 142 -2.34 13.36 8.55
CA THR A 142 -3.58 12.60 8.36
C THR A 142 -4.79 13.45 7.99
N GLN A 143 -4.76 14.76 8.28
CA GLN A 143 -5.85 15.68 7.92
C GLN A 143 -5.88 15.97 6.40
N GLU A 144 -4.73 15.90 5.73
CA GLU A 144 -4.59 16.29 4.32
C GLU A 144 -4.45 15.09 3.37
N MET A 145 -4.12 13.89 3.88
CA MET A 145 -3.83 12.73 3.03
C MET A 145 -4.96 12.36 2.06
N ARG A 146 -6.23 12.50 2.48
CA ARG A 146 -7.39 12.12 1.66
C ARG A 146 -7.66 13.11 0.55
N ASP A 147 -7.59 14.41 0.84
CA ASP A 147 -7.74 15.47 -0.16
C ASP A 147 -6.58 15.43 -1.16
N HIS A 148 -5.36 15.16 -0.67
CA HIS A 148 -4.20 14.93 -1.52
C HIS A 148 -4.38 13.69 -2.41
N LEU A 149 -4.87 12.58 -1.87
CA LEU A 149 -5.13 11.37 -2.63
C LEU A 149 -6.14 11.62 -3.76
N LEU A 150 -7.23 12.33 -3.48
CA LEU A 150 -8.22 12.69 -4.49
C LEU A 150 -7.61 13.55 -5.60
N SER A 151 -6.77 14.53 -5.23
CA SER A 151 -6.06 15.39 -6.18
C SER A 151 -5.14 14.55 -7.08
N CYS A 152 -4.32 13.68 -6.48
CA CYS A 152 -3.45 12.75 -7.20
C CYS A 152 -4.22 11.83 -8.16
N PHE A 153 -5.37 11.29 -7.74
CA PHE A 153 -6.20 10.44 -8.59
C PHE A 153 -6.85 11.22 -9.74
N THR A 154 -7.22 12.47 -9.51
CA THR A 154 -7.77 13.36 -10.54
C THR A 154 -6.71 13.72 -11.58
N GLU A 155 -5.49 14.02 -11.12
CA GLU A 155 -4.33 14.36 -11.96
C GLU A 155 -3.63 13.12 -12.57
N LYS A 156 -4.01 11.92 -12.13
CA LYS A 156 -3.41 10.63 -12.52
C LYS A 156 -1.90 10.58 -12.23
N SER A 157 -1.48 11.20 -11.15
CA SER A 157 -0.08 11.23 -10.70
C SER A 157 -0.05 11.18 -9.18
N LEU A 158 0.58 10.14 -8.62
CA LEU A 158 0.83 10.03 -7.19
C LEU A 158 2.13 10.75 -6.85
N THR A 159 2.01 11.82 -6.07
CA THR A 159 3.13 12.59 -5.53
C THR A 159 3.27 12.36 -4.02
N HIS A 160 4.39 12.79 -3.45
CA HIS A 160 4.64 12.65 -2.02
C HIS A 160 3.44 13.14 -1.19
N PHE A 161 3.00 12.29 -0.27
CA PHE A 161 1.91 12.64 0.63
C PHE A 161 2.39 13.68 1.66
N PRO A 162 1.51 14.60 2.09
CA PRO A 162 1.82 15.57 3.12
C PRO A 162 2.37 14.89 4.38
N ALA A 163 3.59 15.26 4.78
CA ALA A 163 4.29 14.70 5.94
C ALA A 163 5.32 15.69 6.50
N CYS A 164 5.70 15.50 7.76
CA CYS A 164 6.83 16.16 8.43
C CYS A 164 7.95 15.16 8.72
#